data_AF-A0A3D1TCH4-F1
#
_entry.id   AF-A0A3D1TCH4-F1
#
_cell.length_a   1.000
_cell.length_b   1.000
_cell.length_c   1.000
_cell.angle_alpha   90.00
_cell.angle_beta   90.00
_cell.angle_gamma   90.00
#
_symmetry.space_group_name_H-M   'P 1'
#
loop_
_entity.id
_entity.type
_entity.pdbx_description
1 polymer ?
#
loop_
_entity_poly.entity_id
_entity_poly.type
_entity_poly.pdbx_seq_one_letter_code
_entity_poly.pdbx_strand_id
1 'polypeptide(L)' 'MPTSTDHNSQEPDILEVQPDGSICAGAQLGEGSTLKFRLPGMEDEAFLLRLNGEVHAFVNLCPHWGVPLD' A
#
# COMPACT_ATOMS: atom_id res chain seq x y z
N MET A 1 -27.06 -17.33 17.96
CA MET A 1 -25.64 -16.96 17.89
C MET A 1 -25.44 -16.21 16.59
N PRO A 2 -25.20 -14.89 16.59
CA PRO A 2 -24.84 -14.18 15.37
C PRO A 2 -23.32 -14.24 15.17
N THR A 3 -22.91 -14.82 14.05
CA THR A 3 -21.57 -14.71 13.48
C THR A 3 -21.44 -13.33 12.85
N SER A 4 -20.87 -12.39 13.60
CA SER A 4 -20.38 -11.14 13.03
C SER A 4 -18.90 -11.35 12.75
N THR A 5 -18.59 -11.68 11.50
CA THR A 5 -17.24 -11.53 10.96
C THR A 5 -16.93 -10.04 10.98
N ASP A 6 -16.21 -9.60 12.00
CA ASP A 6 -15.57 -8.29 12.04
C ASP A 6 -14.72 -8.17 10.77
N HIS A 7 -15.25 -7.43 9.78
CA HIS A 7 -14.41 -6.85 8.75
C HIS A 7 -13.55 -5.84 9.50
N ASN A 8 -12.34 -6.27 9.85
CA ASN A 8 -11.32 -5.38 10.36
C ASN A 8 -11.01 -4.38 9.24
N SER A 9 -11.74 -3.27 9.22
CA SER A 9 -11.40 -2.06 8.50
C SER A 9 -10.17 -1.47 9.20
N GLN A 10 -9.04 -2.14 9.02
CA GLN A 10 -7.76 -1.57 9.35
C GLN A 10 -7.53 -0.50 8.29
N GLU A 11 -7.67 0.76 8.69
CA GLU A 11 -7.21 1.90 7.89
C GLU A 11 -5.82 1.52 7.36
N PRO A 12 -5.55 1.64 6.05
CA PRO A 12 -4.28 1.19 5.51
C PRO A 12 -3.20 2.07 6.16
N ASP A 13 -2.46 1.47 7.10
CA ASP A 13 -1.32 2.10 7.76
C ASP A 13 -0.38 2.60 6.65
N ILE A 14 -0.42 3.90 6.36
CA ILE A 14 0.47 4.53 5.39
C ILE A 14 1.87 4.40 5.98
N LEU A 15 2.70 3.60 5.32
CA LEU A 15 4.04 3.33 5.77
C LEU A 15 4.89 4.60 5.69
N GLU A 16 5.60 4.89 6.76
CA GLU A 16 6.55 6.00 6.82
C GLU A 16 7.77 5.71 5.94
N VAL A 17 8.10 6.66 5.07
CA VAL A 17 9.29 6.59 4.22
C VAL A 17 10.45 7.20 4.97
N GLN A 18 11.59 6.49 4.99
CA GLN A 18 12.79 6.99 5.64
C GLN A 18 13.31 8.28 4.96
N PRO A 19 14.09 9.12 5.66
CA PRO A 19 14.59 10.38 5.10
C PRO A 19 15.44 10.23 3.83
N ASP A 20 16.03 9.06 3.62
CA ASP A 20 16.82 8.71 2.43
C ASP A 20 15.95 8.20 1.27
N GLY A 21 14.63 8.19 1.43
CA GLY A 21 13.67 7.69 0.44
C GLY A 21 13.50 6.18 0.46
N SER A 22 14.12 5.45 1.40
CA SER A 22 14.01 3.99 1.47
C SER A 22 12.72 3.55 2.18
N ILE A 23 12.21 2.39 1.74
CA ILE A 23 11.01 1.75 2.29
C ILE A 23 11.34 0.29 2.62
N CYS A 24 11.32 -0.05 3.90
CA CYS A 24 11.73 -1.36 4.40
C CYS A 24 10.54 -2.30 4.70
N ALA A 25 9.63 -2.46 3.73
CA ALA A 25 8.38 -3.21 3.91
C ALA A 25 8.44 -4.70 3.51
N GLY A 26 9.55 -5.15 2.90
CA GLY A 26 9.62 -6.45 2.22
C GLY A 26 9.23 -7.64 3.11
N ALA A 27 9.58 -7.61 4.40
CA ALA A 27 9.24 -8.68 5.34
C ALA A 27 7.80 -8.60 5.88
N GLN A 28 7.16 -7.43 5.79
CA GLN A 28 5.79 -7.18 6.27
C GLN A 28 4.75 -7.43 5.17
N LEU A 29 5.16 -7.39 3.91
CA LEU A 29 4.29 -7.55 2.75
C LEU A 29 4.16 -9.02 2.35
N GLY A 30 3.04 -9.64 2.70
CA GLY A 30 2.65 -10.98 2.24
C GLY A 30 2.33 -11.02 0.74
N GLU A 31 2.39 -12.20 0.14
CA GLU A 31 2.02 -12.42 -1.28
C GLU A 31 0.58 -11.95 -1.54
N GLY A 32 0.36 -11.19 -2.62
CA GLY A 32 -0.95 -10.63 -2.98
C GLY A 32 -1.44 -9.49 -2.06
N SER A 33 -0.68 -9.12 -1.04
CA SER A 33 -1.02 -8.02 -0.13
C SER A 33 -0.49 -6.68 -0.66
N THR A 34 -1.12 -5.60 -0.22
CA THR A 34 -0.68 -4.23 -0.52
C THR A 34 -0.30 -3.46 0.75
N LEU A 35 0.61 -2.50 0.62
CA LEU A 35 0.95 -1.53 1.65
C LEU A 35 1.04 -0.14 1.03
N LYS A 36 0.31 0.83 1.58
CA LYS A 36 0.34 2.21 1.11
C LYS A 36 1.54 2.95 1.67
N PHE A 37 2.05 3.93 0.94
CA PHE A 37 3.09 4.85 1.37
C PHE A 37 2.96 6.18 0.62
N ARG A 38 3.65 7.22 1.10
CA ARG A 38 3.81 8.49 0.37
C ARG A 38 5.28 8.89 0.36
N LEU A 39 5.86 9.08 -0.84
CA LEU A 39 7.25 9.53 -0.96
C LEU A 39 7.36 11.02 -0.61
N PRO A 40 8.43 11.45 0.07
CA PRO A 40 8.72 12.86 0.26
C PRO A 40 8.76 13.60 -1.09
N GLY A 41 7.98 14.68 -1.20
CA GLY A 41 7.89 15.48 -2.43
C GLY A 41 6.91 14.95 -3.49
N MET A 42 6.21 13.84 -3.23
CA MET A 42 5.06 13.41 -4.01
C MET A 42 3.76 13.72 -3.26
N GLU A 43 2.79 14.28 -3.98
CA GLU A 43 1.44 14.53 -3.43
C GLU A 43 0.61 13.25 -3.42
N ASP A 44 0.72 12.47 -4.50
CA ASP A 44 0.00 11.23 -4.69
C ASP A 44 0.48 10.11 -3.76
N GLU A 45 -0.47 9.32 -3.27
CA GLU A 45 -0.16 8.06 -2.58
C GLU A 45 0.37 7.02 -3.56
N ALA A 46 1.14 6.09 -3.05
CA ALA A 46 1.61 4.93 -3.77
C ALA A 46 1.34 3.67 -2.94
N PHE A 47 1.40 2.50 -3.59
CA PHE A 47 1.30 1.23 -2.90
C PHE A 47 2.36 0.24 -3.39
N LEU A 48 2.83 -0.57 -2.45
CA LEU A 48 3.62 -1.75 -2.73
C LEU A 48 2.68 -2.94 -2.93
N LEU A 49 3.01 -3.84 -3.85
CA LEU A 49 2.32 -5.12 -4.07
C LEU A 49 3.37 -6.22 -4.17
N ARG A 50 3.21 -7.30 -3.39
CA ARG A 50 4.01 -8.51 -3.62
C ARG A 50 3.29 -9.41 -4.61
N LEU A 51 3.95 -9.69 -5.74
CA LEU A 51 3.43 -10.55 -6.79
C LEU A 51 4.53 -11.50 -7.27
N ASN A 52 4.25 -12.79 -7.26
CA ASN A 52 5.18 -13.86 -7.63
C ASN A 52 6.52 -13.80 -6.87
N GLY A 53 6.49 -13.43 -5.58
CA GLY A 53 7.69 -13.29 -4.76
C GLY A 53 8.48 -12.00 -4.96
N GLU A 54 8.09 -11.14 -5.92
CA GLU A 54 8.70 -9.84 -6.17
C GLU A 54 7.87 -8.71 -5.56
N VAL A 55 8.52 -7.62 -5.15
CA VAL A 55 7.85 -6.42 -4.66
C VAL A 55 7.81 -5.38 -5.78
N HIS A 56 6.60 -4.98 -6.15
CA HIS A 56 6.33 -3.94 -7.14
C HIS A 56 5.81 -2.68 -6.44
N ALA A 57 6.06 -1.52 -7.03
CA ALA A 57 5.57 -0.24 -6.55
C ALA A 57 4.75 0.45 -7.65
N PHE A 58 3.59 0.99 -7.28
CA PHE A 58 2.69 1.69 -8.18
C PHE A 58 2.22 3.00 -7.54
N VAL A 59 2.01 4.02 -8.36
CA VAL A 59 1.29 5.23 -7.92
C VAL A 59 -0.19 4.86 -7.77
N ASN A 60 -0.80 5.24 -6.65
CA ASN A 60 -2.20 4.98 -6.33
C ASN A 60 -3.13 5.99 -7.03
N LEU A 61 -2.95 6.16 -8.34
CA LEU A 61 -3.73 7.08 -9.15
C LEU A 61 -4.02 6.45 -10.50
N CYS A 62 -5.31 6.31 -10.82
CA CYS A 62 -5.76 5.86 -12.11
C CYS A 62 -5.40 6.93 -13.17
N PRO A 63 -4.58 6.61 -14.18
CA PRO A 63 -4.19 7.59 -15.20
C PRO A 63 -5.35 8.03 -16.10
N HIS A 64 -6.48 7.32 -16.06
CA HIS A 64 -7.62 7.59 -16.93
C HIS A 64 -8.62 8.57 -16.31
N TRP A 65 -8.88 8.43 -15.01
CA TRP A 65 -9.92 9.17 -14.28
C TRP A 65 -9.43 9.93 -13.05
N GLY A 66 -8.16 9.78 -12.67
CA GLY A 66 -7.58 10.48 -11.52
C GLY A 66 -8.15 10.04 -10.17
N VAL A 67 -8.61 8.79 -10.06
CA VAL A 67 -9.16 8.20 -8.82
C VAL A 67 -8.17 7.18 -8.22
N PRO A 68 -8.22 6.90 -6.90
CA PRO A 68 -7.42 5.84 -6.29
C PRO A 68 -7.63 4.47 -6.96
N LEU A 69 -6.60 3.62 -6.98
CA LEU A 69 -6.60 2.29 -7.59
C LEU A 69 -6.97 1.16 -6.62
N ASP A 70 -6.91 1.42 -5.32
CA ASP A 70 -7.18 0.45 -4.24
C ASP A 70 -8.64 0.41 -3.78
#